data_AF-A0A9C9KSY8-F1
#
_entry.id   AF-A0A9C9KSY8-F1
#
_cell.length_a   1.000
_cell.length_b   1.000
_cell.length_c   1.000
_cell.angle_alpha   90.00
_cell.angle_beta   90.00
_cell.angle_gamma   90.00
#
_symmetry.space_group_name_H-M   'P 1'
#
loop_
_entity.id
_entity.type
_entity.pdbx_description
1 polymer ?
#
loop_
_entity_poly.entity_id
_entity_poly.type
_entity_poly.pdbx_seq_one_letter_code
_entity_poly.pdbx_strand_id
1 'polypeptide(L)'
;MTGLVLKFPWIGIFFSLLVLAFFLVPDQSWLTAYVDQTVIDKLNDVTIRWMIFILLVAAYAFDYIRFRKSGRDYNDRIKKQNDQIDELFRSRNELQNKAHTYSGHADKLKLFISEKLLENIEYDEKFLHFKNIASEVRHNGVISYDKVVSVLNDALSQELDADLQQQYQDALDSMMYLWDLLDLSTTDNIAMYIANKLYECEEIYYRQVLDNNEISPPYRPVFPIRNAVMKAISGHIETAEPAIQASLHTVEVFQYDDKQCWIKLEESGNFLGNENYIVLVMENLINNALFYTSKRKYSSKYSRVSISLVKEGRDAVISVFNPGPEIPEEAKDKIYTLGYSTKRSKGHHGKGLGLYFVKEIIKGYEGEINYHNVHSVSNTYIIRVECESKPVVNEIIETALNDLEKIKVRQDDGSLTDESVCLIEDRIKSIEVSDQIGKNTQVFDNLDQGGKSVLLDPTHAARPAWLIEVNMSLTSTEISFKPLDTTGVEFTLRIPTAESRLDSEYHVSDQQGELAEDTDG
;
A
#
# COMPACT_ATOMS: atom_id res chain seq x y z
N MET A 1 -53.10 23.78 -28.94
CA MET A 1 -54.11 23.98 -27.88
C MET A 1 -54.85 25.28 -28.16
N THR A 2 -56.17 25.20 -28.29
CA THR A 2 -57.08 26.31 -28.59
C THR A 2 -57.02 27.36 -27.48
N GLY A 3 -56.55 28.56 -27.80
CA GLY A 3 -56.45 29.67 -26.85
C GLY A 3 -57.83 30.04 -26.30
N LEU A 4 -57.99 29.93 -24.98
CA LEU A 4 -59.19 30.34 -24.26
C LEU A 4 -59.17 31.86 -24.19
N VAL A 5 -59.65 32.51 -25.25
CA VAL A 5 -59.79 33.97 -25.29
C VAL A 5 -60.87 34.35 -24.28
N LEU A 6 -60.47 35.00 -23.19
CA LEU A 6 -61.37 35.65 -22.23
C LEU A 6 -62.30 36.61 -23.00
N LYS A 7 -63.53 36.17 -23.25
CA LYS A 7 -64.55 36.99 -23.92
C LYS A 7 -65.17 37.92 -22.88
N PHE A 8 -65.15 39.22 -23.16
CA PHE A 8 -65.85 40.22 -22.36
C PHE A 8 -67.36 39.90 -22.33
N PRO A 9 -68.06 40.04 -21.19
CA PRO A 9 -69.43 39.57 -21.04
C PRO A 9 -70.44 40.57 -21.64
N TRP A 10 -70.36 40.77 -22.95
CA TRP A 10 -71.20 41.70 -23.72
C TRP A 10 -72.70 41.47 -23.53
N ILE A 11 -73.10 40.21 -23.37
CA ILE A 11 -74.52 39.83 -23.20
C ILE A 11 -75.06 40.37 -21.87
N GLY A 12 -74.30 40.27 -20.78
CA GLY A 12 -74.72 40.78 -19.47
C GLY A 12 -74.85 42.30 -19.46
N ILE A 13 -73.92 42.99 -20.11
CA ILE A 13 -73.95 44.45 -20.24
C ILE A 13 -75.13 44.88 -21.11
N PHE A 14 -75.37 44.21 -22.23
CA PHE A 14 -76.50 44.49 -23.10
C PHE A 14 -77.84 44.34 -22.38
N PHE A 15 -78.04 43.25 -21.62
CA PHE A 15 -79.25 43.07 -20.81
C PHE A 15 -79.38 44.12 -19.72
N SER A 16 -78.29 44.49 -19.04
CA SER A 16 -78.35 45.55 -18.02
C SER A 16 -78.70 46.92 -18.63
N LEU A 17 -78.19 47.26 -19.81
CA LEU A 17 -78.58 48.47 -20.54
C LEU A 17 -80.05 48.42 -20.99
N LEU A 18 -80.56 47.24 -21.36
CA LEU A 18 -81.95 47.05 -21.77
C LEU A 18 -82.93 47.20 -20.60
N VAL A 19 -82.58 46.64 -19.44
CA VAL A 19 -83.32 46.84 -18.18
C VAL A 19 -83.31 48.32 -17.79
N LEU A 20 -82.18 49.00 -17.97
CA LEU A 20 -82.06 50.41 -17.61
C LEU A 20 -82.81 51.33 -18.59
N ALA A 21 -82.79 51.01 -19.88
CA ALA A 21 -83.61 51.66 -20.90
C ALA A 21 -85.11 51.48 -20.62
N PHE A 22 -85.51 50.30 -20.13
CA PHE A 22 -86.87 50.03 -19.69
C PHE A 22 -87.30 50.96 -18.55
N PHE A 23 -86.43 51.22 -17.56
CA PHE A 23 -86.71 52.19 -16.49
C PHE A 23 -86.69 53.67 -16.94
N LEU A 24 -86.13 53.97 -18.12
CA LEU A 24 -86.08 55.32 -18.70
C LEU A 24 -87.29 55.65 -19.61
N VAL A 25 -88.18 54.69 -19.87
CA VAL A 25 -89.39 54.93 -20.68
C VAL A 25 -90.31 55.92 -19.95
N PRO A 26 -90.81 56.99 -20.62
CA PRO A 26 -91.76 57.91 -20.00
C PRO A 26 -93.11 57.21 -19.84
N ASP A 27 -93.69 57.35 -18.66
CA ASP A 27 -94.99 56.79 -18.23
C ASP A 27 -94.94 55.36 -17.64
N GLN A 28 -94.44 55.28 -16.41
CA GLN A 28 -94.41 54.08 -15.59
C GLN A 28 -95.40 54.24 -14.42
N SER A 29 -96.68 54.36 -14.74
CA SER A 29 -97.76 54.62 -13.78
C SER A 29 -97.90 53.54 -12.68
N TRP A 30 -97.42 52.32 -12.92
CA TRP A 30 -97.44 51.21 -11.96
C TRP A 30 -96.42 51.34 -10.80
N LEU A 31 -95.39 52.19 -10.92
CA LEU A 31 -94.37 52.38 -9.87
C LEU A 31 -94.86 53.25 -8.69
N THR A 32 -95.96 53.99 -8.88
CA THR A 32 -96.60 54.84 -7.86
C THR A 32 -97.11 54.06 -6.64
N ALA A 33 -97.29 52.74 -6.76
CA ALA A 33 -97.71 51.87 -5.66
C ALA A 33 -96.56 51.54 -4.67
N TYR A 34 -95.30 51.78 -5.04
CA TYR A 34 -94.13 51.31 -4.28
C TYR A 34 -93.10 52.40 -3.96
N VAL A 35 -93.13 53.54 -4.66
CA VAL A 35 -92.16 54.64 -4.51
C VAL A 35 -92.89 55.97 -4.40
N ASP A 36 -92.41 56.84 -3.50
CA ASP A 36 -92.99 58.17 -3.26
C ASP A 36 -93.02 59.02 -4.54
N GLN A 37 -94.16 59.68 -4.78
CA GLN A 37 -94.48 60.42 -6.01
C GLN A 37 -93.44 61.51 -6.30
N THR A 38 -92.88 62.12 -5.24
CA THR A 38 -91.87 63.17 -5.31
C THR A 38 -90.53 62.71 -5.91
N VAL A 39 -90.19 61.43 -5.75
CA VAL A 39 -88.98 60.81 -6.29
C VAL A 39 -89.19 60.45 -7.76
N ILE A 40 -90.40 60.01 -8.12
CA ILE A 40 -90.79 59.69 -9.50
C ILE A 40 -90.77 60.96 -10.37
N ASP A 41 -91.27 62.08 -9.87
CA ASP A 41 -91.24 63.37 -10.59
C ASP A 41 -89.81 63.86 -10.82
N LYS A 42 -88.90 63.70 -9.84
CA LYS A 42 -87.47 64.02 -10.02
C LYS A 42 -86.76 63.09 -11.01
N LEU A 43 -87.11 61.80 -11.04
CA LEU A 43 -86.58 60.84 -12.02
C LEU A 43 -87.14 61.06 -13.43
N ASN A 44 -88.29 61.72 -13.56
CA ASN A 44 -88.87 62.13 -14.83
C ASN A 44 -88.29 63.45 -15.38
N ASP A 45 -87.43 64.14 -14.61
CA ASP A 45 -86.67 65.27 -15.12
C ASP A 45 -85.67 64.78 -16.20
N VAL A 46 -85.78 65.36 -17.38
CA VAL A 46 -84.95 65.04 -18.54
C VAL A 46 -83.47 65.22 -18.22
N THR A 47 -83.11 66.22 -17.42
CA THR A 47 -81.71 66.51 -17.07
C THR A 47 -81.07 65.41 -16.22
N ILE A 48 -81.79 64.93 -15.21
CA ILE A 48 -81.35 63.88 -14.31
C ILE A 48 -81.20 62.54 -15.06
N ARG A 49 -82.11 62.24 -15.99
CA ARG A 49 -82.01 61.04 -16.85
C ARG A 49 -80.75 61.02 -17.71
N TRP A 50 -80.42 62.14 -18.34
CA TRP A 50 -79.19 62.26 -19.13
C TRP A 50 -77.93 62.15 -18.26
N MET A 51 -77.94 62.70 -17.04
CA MET A 51 -76.80 62.57 -16.12
C MET A 51 -76.56 61.12 -15.70
N ILE A 52 -77.62 60.38 -15.36
CA ILE A 52 -77.55 58.94 -15.01
C ILE A 52 -77.05 58.13 -16.21
N PHE A 53 -77.56 58.43 -17.41
CA PHE A 53 -77.12 57.76 -18.64
C PHE A 53 -75.62 57.96 -18.91
N ILE A 54 -75.14 59.20 -18.82
CA ILE A 54 -73.71 59.52 -19.02
C ILE A 54 -72.83 58.83 -17.98
N LEU A 55 -73.24 58.83 -16.70
CA LEU A 55 -72.49 58.18 -15.62
C LEU A 55 -72.38 56.66 -15.83
N LEU A 56 -73.44 56.03 -16.31
CA LEU A 56 -73.44 54.60 -16.63
C LEU A 56 -72.55 54.29 -17.85
N VAL A 57 -72.63 55.07 -18.91
CA VAL A 57 -71.75 54.91 -20.09
C VAL A 57 -70.28 55.03 -19.67
N ALA A 58 -69.95 55.98 -18.79
CA ALA A 58 -68.61 56.12 -18.24
C ALA A 58 -68.18 54.92 -17.38
N ALA A 59 -69.08 54.39 -16.53
CA ALA A 59 -68.81 53.20 -15.72
C ALA A 59 -68.54 51.95 -16.59
N TYR A 60 -69.32 51.74 -17.65
CA TYR A 60 -69.09 50.62 -18.60
C TYR A 60 -67.79 50.80 -19.40
N ALA A 61 -67.47 52.03 -19.82
CA ALA A 61 -66.21 52.30 -20.50
C ALA A 61 -65.01 52.00 -19.60
N PHE A 62 -65.09 52.36 -18.32
CA PHE A 62 -64.06 52.06 -17.33
C PHE A 62 -63.88 50.55 -17.14
N ASP A 63 -64.97 49.81 -16.99
CA ASP A 63 -64.91 48.36 -16.79
C ASP A 63 -64.37 47.62 -18.02
N TYR A 64 -64.71 48.08 -19.24
CA TYR A 64 -64.12 47.58 -20.48
C TYR A 64 -62.60 47.81 -20.55
N ILE A 65 -62.13 49.00 -20.19
CA ILE A 65 -60.69 49.31 -20.16
C ILE A 65 -59.97 48.44 -19.12
N ARG A 66 -60.57 48.28 -17.92
CA ARG A 66 -60.03 47.44 -16.85
C ARG A 66 -59.90 45.98 -17.30
N PHE A 67 -60.92 45.41 -17.93
CA PHE A 67 -60.88 44.05 -18.45
C PHE A 67 -59.82 43.86 -19.53
N ARG A 68 -59.69 44.83 -20.45
CA ARG A 68 -58.67 44.76 -21.52
C ARG A 68 -57.25 44.81 -20.97
N LYS A 69 -57.02 45.51 -19.85
CA LYS A 69 -55.72 45.53 -19.17
C LYS A 69 -55.43 44.17 -18.50
N SER A 70 -56.37 43.65 -17.71
CA SER A 70 -56.23 42.33 -17.07
C SER A 70 -56.03 41.18 -18.07
N GLY A 71 -56.66 41.25 -19.26
CA GLY A 71 -56.48 40.25 -20.30
C GLY A 71 -55.06 40.22 -20.90
N ARG A 72 -54.36 41.36 -20.96
CA ARG A 72 -52.96 41.39 -21.41
C ARG A 72 -52.03 40.75 -20.38
N ASP A 73 -52.17 41.14 -19.12
CA ASP A 73 -51.34 40.61 -18.03
C ASP A 73 -51.46 39.08 -17.90
N TYR A 74 -52.66 38.53 -18.16
CA TYR A 74 -52.90 37.09 -18.14
C TYR A 74 -52.21 36.36 -19.30
N ASN A 75 -52.28 36.91 -20.51
CA ASN A 75 -51.61 36.34 -21.69
C ASN A 75 -50.09 36.34 -21.54
N ASP A 76 -49.52 37.40 -20.96
CA ASP A 76 -48.08 37.49 -20.73
C ASP A 76 -47.59 36.43 -19.72
N ARG A 77 -48.39 36.13 -18.68
CA ARG A 77 -48.08 35.05 -17.73
C ARG A 77 -48.12 33.66 -18.37
N ILE A 78 -49.14 33.38 -19.20
CA ILE A 78 -49.24 32.10 -19.91
C ILE A 78 -48.05 31.91 -20.85
N LYS A 79 -47.67 32.95 -21.58
CA LYS A 79 -46.53 32.89 -22.50
C LYS A 79 -45.24 32.54 -21.74
N LYS A 80 -44.98 33.23 -20.62
CA LYS A 80 -43.80 32.98 -19.77
C LYS A 80 -43.77 31.55 -19.22
N GLN A 81 -44.92 30.97 -18.87
CA GLN A 81 -45.00 29.59 -18.37
C GLN A 81 -44.74 28.55 -19.45
N ASN A 82 -45.21 28.77 -20.68
CA ASN A 82 -44.94 27.86 -21.79
C ASN A 82 -43.46 27.85 -22.20
N ASP A 83 -42.82 29.03 -22.21
CA ASP A 83 -41.39 29.13 -22.54
C ASP A 83 -40.52 28.35 -21.52
N GLN A 84 -40.89 28.37 -20.23
CA GLN A 84 -40.21 27.59 -19.18
C GLN A 84 -40.37 26.07 -19.35
N ILE A 85 -41.54 25.63 -19.84
CA ILE A 85 -41.81 24.20 -20.09
C ILE A 85 -40.98 23.70 -21.27
N ASP A 86 -40.89 24.47 -22.35
CA ASP A 86 -40.10 24.09 -23.54
C ASP A 86 -38.60 24.02 -23.25
N GLU A 87 -38.08 24.89 -22.38
CA GLU A 87 -36.68 24.86 -21.92
C GLU A 87 -36.37 23.58 -21.11
N LEU A 88 -37.28 23.16 -20.23
CA LEU A 88 -37.18 21.91 -19.47
C LEU A 88 -37.17 20.67 -20.37
N PHE A 89 -37.98 20.66 -21.44
CA PHE A 89 -38.01 19.53 -22.38
C PHE A 89 -36.73 19.41 -23.21
N ARG A 90 -36.09 20.53 -23.58
CA ARG A 90 -34.80 20.50 -24.31
C ARG A 90 -33.65 19.98 -23.45
N SER A 91 -33.56 20.43 -22.20
CA SER A 91 -32.57 19.95 -21.23
C SER A 91 -32.66 18.43 -21.01
N ARG A 92 -33.87 17.89 -20.92
CA ARG A 92 -34.10 16.44 -20.77
C ARG A 92 -33.60 15.62 -21.96
N ASN A 93 -33.83 16.10 -23.19
CA ASN A 93 -33.42 15.39 -24.41
C ASN A 93 -31.89 15.38 -24.59
N GLU A 94 -31.19 16.44 -24.20
CA GLU A 94 -29.72 16.50 -24.25
C GLU A 94 -29.07 15.56 -23.22
N LEU A 95 -29.65 15.43 -22.03
CA LEU A 95 -29.21 14.46 -21.03
C LEU A 95 -29.40 13.01 -21.51
N GLN A 96 -30.48 12.73 -22.22
CA GLN A 96 -30.80 11.39 -22.71
C GLN A 96 -29.88 10.94 -23.86
N ASN A 97 -29.48 11.86 -24.74
CA ASN A 97 -28.53 11.58 -25.81
C ASN A 97 -27.09 11.38 -25.30
N LYS A 98 -26.66 12.12 -24.27
CA LYS A 98 -25.37 11.88 -23.60
C LYS A 98 -25.33 10.49 -22.94
N ALA A 99 -26.41 10.08 -22.27
CA ALA A 99 -26.48 8.77 -21.60
C ALA A 99 -26.31 7.57 -22.56
N HIS A 100 -26.84 7.64 -23.78
CA HIS A 100 -26.74 6.54 -24.75
C HIS A 100 -25.33 6.38 -25.37
N THR A 101 -24.55 7.45 -25.48
CA THR A 101 -23.17 7.36 -26.02
C THR A 101 -22.19 6.78 -24.99
N TYR A 102 -22.42 7.02 -23.69
CA TYR A 102 -21.61 6.43 -22.61
C TYR A 102 -21.95 4.97 -22.32
N SER A 103 -23.16 4.49 -22.62
CA SER A 103 -23.57 3.07 -22.40
C SER A 103 -22.71 2.07 -23.19
N GLY A 104 -22.38 2.35 -24.46
CA GLY A 104 -21.62 1.41 -25.30
C GLY A 104 -20.14 1.25 -24.90
N HIS A 105 -19.54 2.29 -24.30
CA HIS A 105 -18.19 2.23 -23.74
C HIS A 105 -18.20 1.64 -22.33
N ALA A 106 -19.23 1.97 -21.55
CA ALA A 106 -19.47 1.39 -20.24
C ALA A 106 -19.73 -0.11 -20.32
N ASP A 107 -20.43 -0.64 -21.33
CA ASP A 107 -20.71 -2.08 -21.44
C ASP A 107 -19.47 -2.91 -21.81
N LYS A 108 -18.55 -2.38 -22.63
CA LYS A 108 -17.23 -3.02 -22.86
C LYS A 108 -16.35 -2.96 -21.61
N LEU A 109 -16.37 -1.83 -20.93
CA LEU A 109 -15.72 -1.69 -19.63
C LEU A 109 -16.37 -2.62 -18.60
N LYS A 110 -17.69 -2.83 -18.63
CA LYS A 110 -18.43 -3.73 -17.74
C LYS A 110 -18.11 -5.19 -18.03
N LEU A 111 -17.89 -5.57 -19.30
CA LEU A 111 -17.48 -6.91 -19.66
C LEU A 111 -16.03 -7.18 -19.22
N PHE A 112 -15.14 -6.22 -19.44
CA PHE A 112 -13.74 -6.27 -18.99
C PHE A 112 -13.63 -6.26 -17.46
N ILE A 113 -14.36 -5.35 -16.79
CA ILE A 113 -14.49 -5.27 -15.35
C ILE A 113 -15.17 -6.53 -14.82
N SER A 114 -16.15 -7.11 -15.50
CA SER A 114 -16.81 -8.36 -15.05
C SER A 114 -15.88 -9.57 -15.16
N GLU A 115 -15.07 -9.71 -16.21
CA GLU A 115 -14.11 -10.82 -16.34
C GLU A 115 -12.94 -10.66 -15.35
N LYS A 116 -12.37 -9.45 -15.23
CA LYS A 116 -11.32 -9.15 -14.24
C LYS A 116 -11.85 -9.15 -12.80
N LEU A 117 -13.08 -8.69 -12.56
CA LEU A 117 -13.74 -8.81 -11.25
C LEU A 117 -14.09 -10.26 -10.97
N LEU A 118 -14.54 -11.08 -11.91
CA LEU A 118 -14.82 -12.49 -11.63
C LEU A 118 -13.55 -13.25 -11.22
N GLU A 119 -12.40 -12.96 -11.85
CA GLU A 119 -11.10 -13.46 -11.38
C GLU A 119 -10.68 -12.86 -10.03
N ASN A 120 -10.98 -11.59 -9.75
CA ASN A 120 -10.60 -10.92 -8.48
C ASN A 120 -11.60 -11.14 -7.32
N ILE A 121 -12.87 -11.45 -7.57
CA ILE A 121 -13.96 -11.60 -6.59
C ILE A 121 -13.77 -12.89 -5.79
N GLU A 122 -13.32 -13.99 -6.42
CA GLU A 122 -13.02 -15.24 -5.69
C GLU A 122 -11.88 -15.06 -4.66
N TYR A 123 -11.00 -14.07 -4.86
CA TYR A 123 -9.89 -13.76 -3.94
C TYR A 123 -10.24 -12.66 -2.92
N ASP A 124 -11.08 -11.69 -3.29
CA ASP A 124 -11.52 -10.61 -2.41
C ASP A 124 -12.49 -11.09 -1.32
N GLU A 125 -13.31 -12.13 -1.55
CA GLU A 125 -14.18 -12.68 -0.50
C GLU A 125 -13.41 -13.15 0.74
N LYS A 126 -12.26 -13.81 0.55
CA LYS A 126 -11.43 -14.29 1.67
C LYS A 126 -10.76 -13.14 2.41
N PHE A 127 -10.37 -12.09 1.69
CA PHE A 127 -9.75 -10.92 2.29
C PHE A 127 -10.78 -10.06 3.02
N LEU A 128 -11.94 -9.83 2.43
CA LEU A 128 -13.06 -9.14 3.07
C LEU A 128 -13.52 -9.91 4.30
N HIS A 129 -13.60 -11.24 4.22
CA HIS A 129 -13.86 -12.09 5.37
C HIS A 129 -12.77 -11.97 6.45
N PHE A 130 -11.49 -11.93 6.06
CA PHE A 130 -10.38 -11.68 7.00
C PHE A 130 -10.48 -10.29 7.65
N LYS A 131 -10.74 -9.24 6.88
CA LYS A 131 -10.95 -7.88 7.40
C LYS A 131 -12.13 -7.79 8.36
N ASN A 132 -13.24 -8.45 8.02
CA ASN A 132 -14.41 -8.51 8.89
C ASN A 132 -14.08 -9.20 10.21
N ILE A 133 -13.38 -10.34 10.17
CA ILE A 133 -12.89 -11.02 11.38
C ILE A 133 -11.96 -10.11 12.18
N ALA A 134 -10.97 -9.49 11.53
CA ALA A 134 -10.03 -8.60 12.20
C ALA A 134 -10.75 -7.42 12.85
N SER A 135 -11.74 -6.83 12.18
CA SER A 135 -12.55 -5.73 12.71
C SER A 135 -13.40 -6.16 13.90
N GLU A 136 -14.02 -7.35 13.85
CA GLU A 136 -14.75 -7.91 15.00
C GLU A 136 -13.83 -8.21 16.18
N VAL A 137 -12.68 -8.84 15.92
CA VAL A 137 -11.68 -9.13 16.96
C VAL A 137 -11.14 -7.84 17.57
N ARG A 138 -10.89 -6.81 16.75
CA ARG A 138 -10.49 -5.48 17.24
C ARG A 138 -11.57 -4.88 18.10
N HIS A 139 -12.80 -4.79 17.60
CA HIS A 139 -13.93 -4.19 18.33
C HIS A 139 -14.16 -4.85 19.70
N ASN A 140 -14.16 -6.18 19.76
CA ASN A 140 -14.33 -6.94 20.99
C ASN A 140 -13.06 -6.94 21.88
N GLY A 141 -11.90 -6.79 21.24
CA GLY A 141 -10.58 -6.87 21.85
C GLY A 141 -10.10 -5.58 22.51
N VAL A 142 -10.56 -4.39 22.10
CA VAL A 142 -10.10 -3.08 22.63
C VAL A 142 -10.11 -3.08 24.16
N ILE A 143 -11.25 -3.44 24.77
CA ILE A 143 -11.41 -3.38 26.23
C ILE A 143 -10.44 -4.35 26.93
N SER A 144 -10.27 -5.55 26.35
CA SER A 144 -9.35 -6.55 26.88
C SER A 144 -7.90 -6.08 26.76
N TYR A 145 -7.54 -5.48 25.62
CA TYR A 145 -6.23 -4.90 25.38
C TYR A 145 -5.91 -3.80 26.39
N ASP A 146 -6.78 -2.80 26.51
CA ASP A 146 -6.60 -1.68 27.44
C ASP A 146 -6.42 -2.18 28.88
N LYS A 147 -7.22 -3.17 29.29
CA LYS A 147 -7.14 -3.76 30.62
C LYS A 147 -5.82 -4.50 30.84
N VAL A 148 -5.39 -5.33 29.89
CA VAL A 148 -4.13 -6.10 29.99
C VAL A 148 -2.94 -5.15 30.02
N VAL A 149 -2.88 -4.19 29.10
CA VAL A 149 -1.80 -3.19 29.03
C VAL A 149 -1.76 -2.33 30.29
N SER A 150 -2.91 -1.87 30.78
CA SER A 150 -2.97 -1.10 32.03
C SER A 150 -2.47 -1.92 33.22
N VAL A 151 -2.83 -3.20 33.33
CA VAL A 151 -2.38 -4.07 34.43
C VAL A 151 -0.89 -4.37 34.33
N LEU A 152 -0.37 -4.62 33.13
CA LEU A 152 1.06 -4.88 32.91
C LEU A 152 1.91 -3.63 33.24
N ASN A 153 1.48 -2.44 32.79
CA ASN A 153 2.16 -1.19 33.13
C ASN A 153 2.12 -0.90 34.64
N ASP A 154 0.98 -1.14 35.29
CA ASP A 154 0.85 -0.96 36.74
C ASP A 154 1.76 -1.94 37.49
N ALA A 155 1.87 -3.19 37.03
CA ALA A 155 2.80 -4.16 37.59
C ALA A 155 4.27 -3.76 37.38
N LEU A 156 4.65 -3.32 36.18
CA LEU A 156 6.00 -2.86 35.84
C LEU A 156 6.42 -1.59 36.59
N SER A 157 5.46 -0.82 37.11
CA SER A 157 5.73 0.34 37.96
C SER A 157 6.15 -0.02 39.39
N GLN A 158 5.95 -1.28 39.80
CA GLN A 158 6.31 -1.80 41.12
C GLN A 158 7.73 -2.37 41.11
N GLU A 159 8.36 -2.45 42.29
CA GLU A 159 9.64 -3.16 42.43
C GLU A 159 9.41 -4.67 42.25
N LEU A 160 9.88 -5.19 41.12
CA LEU A 160 9.82 -6.61 40.76
C LEU A 160 11.23 -7.21 40.76
N ASP A 161 11.30 -8.54 40.89
CA ASP A 161 12.53 -9.28 40.58
C ASP A 161 12.88 -9.14 39.09
N ALA A 162 14.16 -9.19 38.76
CA ALA A 162 14.64 -8.92 37.40
C ALA A 162 14.04 -9.88 36.36
N ASP A 163 13.86 -11.16 36.71
CA ASP A 163 13.26 -12.17 35.84
C ASP A 163 11.76 -11.91 35.59
N LEU A 164 11.02 -11.58 36.66
CA LEU A 164 9.60 -11.22 36.58
C LEU A 164 9.38 -9.92 35.80
N GLN A 165 10.25 -8.93 35.99
CA GLN A 165 10.22 -7.68 35.25
C GLN A 165 10.41 -7.92 33.75
N GLN A 166 11.39 -8.75 33.37
CA GLN A 166 11.61 -9.13 31.97
C GLN A 166 10.39 -9.85 31.38
N GLN A 167 9.82 -10.82 32.09
CA GLN A 167 8.64 -11.55 31.62
C GLN A 167 7.43 -10.63 31.41
N TYR A 168 7.21 -9.66 32.30
CA TYR A 168 6.11 -8.70 32.15
C TYR A 168 6.37 -7.72 31.01
N GLN A 169 7.62 -7.31 30.80
CA GLN A 169 8.01 -6.50 29.65
C GLN A 169 7.79 -7.26 28.34
N ASP A 170 8.23 -8.51 28.25
CA ASP A 170 8.04 -9.36 27.07
C ASP A 170 6.55 -9.58 26.76
N ALA A 171 5.74 -9.77 27.81
CA ALA A 171 4.29 -9.91 27.67
C ALA A 171 3.62 -8.61 27.18
N LEU A 172 4.06 -7.46 27.68
CA LEU A 172 3.58 -6.14 27.25
C LEU A 172 3.94 -5.88 25.78
N ASP A 173 5.21 -6.09 25.43
CA ASP A 173 5.73 -5.98 24.07
C ASP A 173 4.95 -6.87 23.10
N SER A 174 4.70 -8.12 23.49
CA SER A 174 3.92 -9.08 22.68
C SER A 174 2.48 -8.62 22.49
N MET A 175 1.85 -8.06 23.53
CA MET A 175 0.49 -7.56 23.46
C MET A 175 0.39 -6.32 22.56
N MET A 176 1.35 -5.40 22.66
CA MET A 176 1.45 -4.23 21.79
C MET A 176 1.67 -4.65 20.33
N TYR A 177 2.58 -5.59 20.08
CA TYR A 177 2.81 -6.13 18.74
C TYR A 177 1.53 -6.70 18.13
N LEU A 178 0.81 -7.54 18.88
CA LEU A 178 -0.46 -8.12 18.42
C LEU A 178 -1.50 -7.05 18.08
N TRP A 179 -1.57 -5.99 18.89
CA TRP A 179 -2.49 -4.88 18.66
C TRP A 179 -2.15 -4.09 17.41
N ASP A 180 -0.88 -3.80 17.18
CA ASP A 180 -0.41 -3.09 15.98
C ASP A 180 -0.69 -3.90 14.70
N LEU A 181 -0.50 -5.22 14.75
CA LEU A 181 -0.87 -6.11 13.64
C LEU A 181 -2.37 -6.08 13.37
N LEU A 182 -3.18 -6.10 14.44
CA LEU A 182 -4.62 -6.06 14.33
C LEU A 182 -5.09 -4.72 13.73
N ASP A 183 -4.50 -3.61 14.17
CA ASP A 183 -4.77 -2.27 13.66
C ASP A 183 -4.47 -2.16 12.16
N LEU A 184 -3.28 -2.60 11.74
CA LEU A 184 -2.90 -2.67 10.32
C LEU A 184 -3.86 -3.55 9.51
N SER A 185 -4.26 -4.70 10.05
CA SER A 185 -5.13 -5.63 9.35
C SER A 185 -6.56 -5.09 9.12
N THR A 186 -7.00 -4.15 9.96
CA THR A 186 -8.30 -3.48 9.82
C THR A 186 -8.27 -2.22 8.96
N THR A 187 -7.07 -1.77 8.58
CA THR A 187 -6.89 -0.53 7.84
C THR A 187 -7.14 -0.74 6.34
N ASP A 188 -7.89 0.16 5.71
CA ASP A 188 -8.20 0.06 4.28
C ASP A 188 -7.04 0.45 3.37
N ASN A 189 -6.31 1.51 3.72
CA ASN A 189 -5.12 1.97 3.01
C ASN A 189 -3.95 2.05 3.99
N ILE A 190 -3.21 0.94 4.10
CA ILE A 190 -2.12 0.76 5.06
C ILE A 190 -1.00 1.78 4.80
N ALA A 191 -0.62 1.98 3.53
CA ALA A 191 0.42 2.94 3.18
C ALA A 191 0.06 4.37 3.63
N MET A 192 -1.15 4.83 3.33
CA MET A 192 -1.60 6.17 3.75
C MET A 192 -1.68 6.31 5.28
N TYR A 193 -2.12 5.27 5.97
CA TYR A 193 -2.19 5.27 7.43
C TYR A 193 -0.80 5.42 8.06
N ILE A 194 0.17 4.64 7.58
CA ILE A 194 1.55 4.69 8.06
C ILE A 194 2.18 6.03 7.72
N ALA A 195 1.99 6.55 6.50
CA ALA A 195 2.51 7.86 6.10
C ALA A 195 2.00 8.98 7.01
N ASN A 196 0.70 8.99 7.34
CA ASN A 196 0.14 9.96 8.29
C ASN A 196 0.79 9.86 9.67
N LYS A 197 1.01 8.64 10.18
CA LYS A 197 1.70 8.43 11.46
C LYS A 197 3.16 8.84 11.40
N LEU A 198 3.80 8.65 10.26
CA LEU A 198 5.17 9.06 10.04
C LEU A 198 5.30 10.59 10.08
N TYR A 199 4.40 11.32 9.44
CA TYR A 199 4.37 12.80 9.51
C TYR A 199 4.12 13.31 10.93
N GLU A 200 3.25 12.66 11.72
CA GLU A 200 3.08 12.98 13.14
C GLU A 200 4.41 12.79 13.91
N CYS A 201 5.10 11.66 13.69
CA CYS A 201 6.38 11.37 14.33
C CYS A 201 7.47 12.35 13.89
N GLU A 202 7.49 12.71 12.62
CA GLU A 202 8.40 13.66 12.02
C GLU A 202 8.26 15.03 12.68
N GLU A 203 7.04 15.57 12.80
CA GLU A 203 6.78 16.84 13.48
C GLU A 203 7.28 16.83 14.93
N ILE A 204 7.01 15.74 15.66
CA ILE A 204 7.49 15.57 17.04
C ILE A 204 9.01 15.53 17.08
N TYR A 205 9.64 14.75 16.20
CA TYR A 205 11.09 14.60 16.15
C TYR A 205 11.80 15.91 15.80
N TYR A 206 11.29 16.65 14.80
CA TYR A 206 11.76 18.00 14.48
C TYR A 206 11.71 18.94 15.69
N ARG A 207 10.59 18.96 16.42
CA ARG A 207 10.46 19.77 17.64
C ARG A 207 11.48 19.38 18.70
N GLN A 208 11.72 18.09 18.91
CA GLN A 208 12.71 17.63 19.89
C GLN A 208 14.14 18.07 19.54
N VAL A 209 14.50 17.99 18.25
CA VAL A 209 15.82 18.42 17.77
C VAL A 209 16.00 19.94 17.93
N LEU A 210 14.93 20.72 17.78
CA LEU A 210 14.96 22.18 17.91
C LEU A 210 14.94 22.67 19.38
N ASP A 211 14.11 22.08 20.24
CA ASP A 211 13.79 22.62 21.57
C ASP A 211 14.69 22.12 22.72
N ASN A 212 15.75 21.33 22.47
CA ASN A 212 16.69 20.87 23.52
C ASN A 212 15.99 20.38 24.83
N ASN A 213 15.04 19.43 24.70
CA ASN A 213 14.50 18.57 25.79
C ASN A 213 13.50 19.15 26.83
N GLU A 214 12.76 20.24 26.60
CA GLU A 214 11.81 20.69 27.64
C GLU A 214 10.46 19.94 27.69
N ILE A 215 10.07 19.19 26.65
CA ILE A 215 8.81 18.42 26.63
C ILE A 215 9.09 16.98 26.22
N SER A 216 8.89 16.03 27.14
CA SER A 216 8.87 14.61 26.81
C SER A 216 7.62 14.34 25.97
N PRO A 217 7.75 13.86 24.72
CA PRO A 217 6.58 13.54 23.91
C PRO A 217 5.80 12.37 24.53
N PRO A 218 4.49 12.24 24.21
CA PRO A 218 3.65 11.17 24.74
C PRO A 218 4.11 9.78 24.30
N TYR A 219 4.86 9.68 23.19
CA TYR A 219 5.48 8.45 22.71
C TYR A 219 6.83 8.77 22.04
N ARG A 220 7.73 7.77 21.94
CA ARG A 220 9.02 7.93 21.25
C ARG A 220 8.78 7.93 19.73
N PRO A 221 9.14 9.00 19.00
CA PRO A 221 8.89 9.09 17.57
C PRO A 221 9.89 8.28 16.74
N VAL A 222 11.04 7.91 17.32
CA VAL A 222 12.15 7.25 16.64
C VAL A 222 12.55 5.93 17.32
N PHE A 223 13.02 4.98 16.51
CA PHE A 223 13.60 3.72 16.96
C PHE A 223 14.81 3.32 16.09
N PRO A 224 15.83 2.63 16.63
CA PRO A 224 16.93 2.11 15.83
C PRO A 224 16.47 0.95 14.93
N ILE A 225 16.69 1.06 13.61
CA ILE A 225 16.30 0.00 12.66
C ILE A 225 16.98 -1.34 12.97
N ARG A 226 18.23 -1.29 13.42
CA ARG A 226 19.00 -2.48 13.77
C ARG A 226 18.30 -3.31 14.85
N ASN A 227 17.66 -2.67 15.83
CA ASN A 227 16.92 -3.35 16.90
C ASN A 227 15.68 -4.05 16.35
N ALA A 228 14.93 -3.40 15.46
CA ALA A 228 13.76 -3.97 14.81
C ALA A 228 14.14 -5.25 14.02
N VAL A 229 15.23 -5.19 13.27
CA VAL A 229 15.76 -6.32 12.50
C VAL A 229 16.22 -7.45 13.44
N MET A 230 16.95 -7.13 14.51
CA MET A 230 17.36 -8.11 15.52
C MET A 230 16.17 -8.81 16.18
N LYS A 231 15.12 -8.06 16.55
CA LYS A 231 13.89 -8.59 17.19
C LYS A 231 13.16 -9.56 16.26
N ALA A 232 13.10 -9.26 14.96
CA ALA A 232 12.51 -10.16 13.97
C ALA A 232 13.33 -11.45 13.79
N ILE A 233 14.67 -11.34 13.81
CA ILE A 233 15.58 -12.48 13.67
C ILE A 233 15.48 -13.40 14.89
N SER A 234 15.48 -12.87 16.11
CA SER A 234 15.44 -13.68 17.34
C SER A 234 14.20 -14.58 17.40
N GLY A 235 13.06 -14.13 16.87
CA GLY A 235 11.83 -14.94 16.81
C GLY A 235 11.83 -16.08 15.78
N HIS A 236 12.78 -16.09 14.83
CA HIS A 236 12.78 -17.02 13.69
C HIS A 236 14.07 -17.83 13.55
N ILE A 237 15.17 -17.38 14.15
CA ILE A 237 16.49 -18.01 14.08
C ILE A 237 17.00 -18.23 15.52
N GLU A 238 16.52 -19.31 16.15
CA GLU A 238 16.86 -19.68 17.53
C GLU A 238 18.37 -19.77 17.77
N THR A 239 19.15 -20.18 16.76
CA THR A 239 20.60 -20.30 16.88
C THR A 239 21.32 -18.95 17.04
N ALA A 240 20.73 -17.87 16.53
CA ALA A 240 21.28 -16.52 16.61
C ALA A 240 20.87 -15.76 17.88
N GLU A 241 19.85 -16.22 18.60
CA GLU A 241 19.27 -15.50 19.75
C GLU A 241 20.29 -15.14 20.85
N PRO A 242 21.18 -16.05 21.32
CA PRO A 242 22.15 -15.70 22.36
C PRO A 242 23.15 -14.64 21.90
N ALA A 243 23.55 -14.69 20.61
CA ALA A 243 24.47 -13.71 20.04
C ALA A 243 23.79 -12.34 19.88
N ILE A 244 22.52 -12.33 19.50
CA ILE A 244 21.70 -11.11 19.40
C ILE A 244 21.58 -10.45 20.77
N GLN A 245 21.20 -11.20 21.80
CA GLN A 245 21.03 -10.68 23.16
C GLN A 245 22.32 -10.03 23.70
N ALA A 246 23.47 -10.65 23.44
CA ALA A 246 24.77 -10.09 23.82
C ALA A 246 25.12 -8.78 23.08
N SER A 247 24.53 -8.55 21.89
CA SER A 247 24.87 -7.44 21.00
C SER A 247 23.87 -6.27 21.01
N LEU A 248 22.69 -6.42 21.62
CA LEU A 248 21.60 -5.42 21.65
C LEU A 248 22.05 -4.03 22.15
N HIS A 249 23.08 -3.96 22.98
CA HIS A 249 23.61 -2.70 23.56
C HIS A 249 24.95 -2.25 22.96
N THR A 250 25.47 -2.97 21.97
CA THR A 250 26.76 -2.68 21.35
C THR A 250 26.58 -1.85 20.08
N VAL A 251 27.45 -0.87 19.84
CA VAL A 251 27.44 -0.03 18.63
C VAL A 251 28.20 -0.69 17.46
N GLU A 252 28.89 -1.80 17.73
CA GLU A 252 29.68 -2.52 16.73
C GLU A 252 28.79 -3.26 15.72
N VAL A 253 29.34 -3.50 14.52
CA VAL A 253 28.68 -4.27 13.48
C VAL A 253 28.37 -5.67 14.01
N PHE A 254 27.08 -6.02 14.02
CA PHE A 254 26.68 -7.37 14.40
C PHE A 254 26.94 -8.32 13.24
N GLN A 255 27.77 -9.33 13.47
CA GLN A 255 28.02 -10.40 12.51
C GLN A 255 27.69 -11.73 13.14
N TYR A 256 26.90 -12.53 12.44
CA TYR A 256 26.59 -13.90 12.81
C TYR A 256 26.70 -14.78 11.58
N ASP A 257 27.50 -15.84 11.67
CA ASP A 257 27.69 -16.81 10.59
C ASP A 257 27.52 -18.22 11.14
N ASP A 258 26.53 -18.93 10.60
CA ASP A 258 26.36 -20.36 10.76
C ASP A 258 26.05 -21.00 9.39
N LYS A 259 26.07 -22.33 9.33
CA LYS A 259 25.84 -23.16 8.15
C LYS A 259 24.54 -22.84 7.41
N GLN A 260 23.52 -22.32 8.10
CA GLN A 260 22.20 -22.05 7.55
C GLN A 260 21.85 -20.55 7.48
N CYS A 261 22.62 -19.67 8.12
CA CYS A 261 22.33 -18.25 8.11
C CYS A 261 23.60 -17.39 8.19
N TRP A 262 23.63 -16.34 7.40
CA TRP A 262 24.63 -15.28 7.50
C TRP A 262 23.93 -13.95 7.76
N ILE A 263 24.39 -13.21 8.76
CA ILE A 263 23.77 -11.96 9.19
C ILE A 263 24.86 -10.92 9.37
N LYS A 264 24.67 -9.75 8.76
CA LYS A 264 25.53 -8.58 8.95
C LYS A 264 24.68 -7.33 9.14
N LEU A 265 24.63 -6.80 10.35
CA LEU A 265 23.86 -5.60 10.67
C LEU A 265 24.80 -4.46 11.06
N GLU A 266 24.90 -3.46 10.20
CA GLU A 266 25.64 -2.23 10.45
C GLU A 266 24.73 -1.17 11.09
N GLU A 267 25.34 -0.22 11.80
CA GLU A 267 24.62 0.93 12.34
C GLU A 267 24.07 1.80 11.20
N SER A 268 22.75 1.84 11.06
CA SER A 268 22.08 2.40 9.88
C SER A 268 21.12 3.55 10.19
N GLY A 269 21.23 4.15 11.39
CA GLY A 269 20.42 5.29 11.82
C GLY A 269 19.08 4.90 12.43
N ASN A 270 18.27 5.91 12.71
CA ASN A 270 16.95 5.71 13.32
C ASN A 270 15.85 5.81 12.29
N PHE A 271 14.72 5.16 12.55
CA PHE A 271 13.50 5.23 11.76
C PHE A 271 12.41 5.95 12.56
N LEU A 272 11.51 6.64 11.86
CA LEU A 272 10.33 7.25 12.46
C LEU A 272 9.18 6.26 12.53
N GLY A 273 8.31 6.40 13.52
CA GLY A 273 7.08 5.61 13.61
C GLY A 273 7.20 4.39 14.50
N ASN A 274 6.56 3.29 14.09
CA ASN A 274 6.41 2.10 14.92
C ASN A 274 7.36 0.98 14.49
N GLU A 275 8.24 0.57 15.41
CA GLU A 275 9.21 -0.52 15.26
C GLU A 275 8.54 -1.83 14.78
N ASN A 276 7.35 -2.11 15.29
CA ASN A 276 6.60 -3.33 15.02
C ASN A 276 6.25 -3.50 13.53
N TYR A 277 6.15 -2.40 12.77
CA TYR A 277 5.92 -2.47 11.32
C TYR A 277 7.14 -3.03 10.58
N ILE A 278 8.34 -2.62 10.98
CA ILE A 278 9.59 -3.14 10.41
C ILE A 278 9.83 -4.58 10.88
N VAL A 279 9.50 -4.91 12.13
CA VAL A 279 9.52 -6.29 12.62
C VAL A 279 8.63 -7.17 11.72
N LEU A 280 7.37 -6.79 11.50
CA LEU A 280 6.46 -7.54 10.62
C LEU A 280 7.01 -7.70 9.19
N VAL A 281 7.60 -6.65 8.63
CA VAL A 281 8.23 -6.72 7.30
C VAL A 281 9.32 -7.79 7.28
N MET A 282 10.22 -7.74 8.26
CA MET A 282 11.35 -8.68 8.36
C MET A 282 10.88 -10.10 8.62
N GLU A 283 9.93 -10.31 9.52
CA GLU A 283 9.34 -11.63 9.78
C GLU A 283 8.74 -12.24 8.52
N ASN A 284 8.03 -11.44 7.70
CA ASN A 284 7.46 -11.94 6.45
C ASN A 284 8.54 -12.35 5.45
N LEU A 285 9.60 -11.56 5.30
CA LEU A 285 10.71 -11.88 4.40
C LEU A 285 11.52 -13.09 4.89
N ILE A 286 11.85 -13.15 6.18
CA ILE A 286 12.59 -14.26 6.80
C ILE A 286 11.77 -15.55 6.72
N ASN A 287 10.47 -15.52 7.02
CA ASN A 287 9.60 -16.70 6.90
C ASN A 287 9.48 -17.20 5.47
N ASN A 288 9.48 -16.29 4.49
CA ASN A 288 9.53 -16.68 3.09
C ASN A 288 10.87 -17.33 2.76
N ALA A 289 11.98 -16.73 3.19
CA ALA A 289 13.33 -17.24 2.98
C ALA A 289 13.50 -18.66 3.55
N LEU A 290 13.16 -18.86 4.82
CA LEU A 290 13.24 -20.15 5.51
C LEU A 290 12.33 -21.21 4.89
N PHE A 291 11.12 -20.82 4.45
CA PHE A 291 10.19 -21.74 3.79
C PHE A 291 10.72 -22.30 2.47
N TYR A 292 11.36 -21.47 1.63
CA TYR A 292 11.91 -21.94 0.35
C TYR A 292 13.22 -22.69 0.54
N THR A 293 14.06 -22.25 1.47
CA THR A 293 15.35 -22.89 1.80
C THR A 293 15.15 -24.29 2.41
N SER A 294 14.11 -24.49 3.22
CA SER A 294 13.79 -25.79 3.83
C SER A 294 13.25 -26.85 2.85
N LYS A 295 12.88 -26.48 1.62
CA LYS A 295 12.43 -27.45 0.63
C LYS A 295 13.61 -28.35 0.21
N ARG A 296 13.41 -29.66 0.26
CA ARG A 296 14.44 -30.68 -0.08
C ARG A 296 15.23 -30.43 -1.38
N LYS A 297 14.61 -29.81 -2.40
CA LYS A 297 15.28 -29.48 -3.67
C LYS A 297 16.40 -28.43 -3.51
N TYR A 298 16.24 -27.51 -2.56
CA TYR A 298 17.08 -26.33 -2.32
C TYR A 298 17.81 -26.39 -0.96
N SER A 299 17.39 -27.30 -0.08
CA SER A 299 18.04 -27.55 1.20
C SER A 299 19.40 -28.23 0.96
N SER A 300 20.46 -27.51 1.33
CA SER A 300 21.84 -28.01 1.39
C SER A 300 22.46 -27.56 2.71
N LYS A 301 23.48 -28.27 3.17
CA LYS A 301 24.20 -27.98 4.41
C LYS A 301 24.83 -26.58 4.43
N TYR A 302 25.01 -25.94 3.28
CA TYR A 302 25.62 -24.62 3.09
C TYR A 302 24.72 -23.66 2.28
N SER A 303 23.44 -24.03 2.09
CA SER A 303 22.43 -23.18 1.46
C SER A 303 21.87 -22.26 2.55
N ARG A 304 22.52 -21.11 2.74
CA ARG A 304 22.22 -20.20 3.85
C ARG A 304 21.33 -19.03 3.41
N VAL A 305 20.43 -18.64 4.31
CA VAL A 305 19.70 -17.37 4.21
C VAL A 305 20.65 -16.25 4.62
N SER A 306 20.76 -15.20 3.81
CA SER A 306 21.61 -14.06 4.14
C SER A 306 20.77 -12.81 4.41
N ILE A 307 21.05 -12.15 5.54
CA ILE A 307 20.38 -10.92 5.96
C ILE A 307 21.45 -9.85 6.14
N SER A 308 21.29 -8.71 5.49
CA SER A 308 22.17 -7.56 5.69
C SER A 308 21.38 -6.28 5.92
N LEU A 309 21.96 -5.41 6.72
CA LEU A 309 21.49 -4.04 6.95
C LEU A 309 22.72 -3.13 6.84
N VAL A 310 22.66 -2.20 5.89
CA VAL A 310 23.73 -1.23 5.62
C VAL A 310 23.13 0.16 5.39
N LYS A 311 23.91 1.21 5.67
CA LYS A 311 23.52 2.58 5.34
C LYS A 311 24.10 2.99 3.99
N GLU A 312 23.24 3.38 3.05
CA GLU A 312 23.64 3.89 1.74
C GLU A 312 23.16 5.33 1.58
N GLY A 313 24.06 6.29 1.81
CA GLY A 313 23.73 7.71 1.74
C GLY A 313 22.66 8.09 2.77
N ARG A 314 21.45 8.42 2.27
CA ARG A 314 20.30 8.85 3.07
C ARG A 314 19.43 7.68 3.56
N ASP A 315 19.58 6.51 2.96
CA ASP A 315 18.69 5.38 3.19
C ASP A 315 19.38 4.30 4.00
N ALA A 316 18.59 3.56 4.77
CA ALA A 316 18.98 2.24 5.23
C ALA A 316 18.51 1.19 4.22
N VAL A 317 19.44 0.32 3.82
CA VAL A 317 19.21 -0.74 2.85
C VAL A 317 19.23 -2.09 3.58
N ILE A 318 18.09 -2.77 3.56
CA ILE A 318 17.97 -4.13 4.06
C ILE A 318 17.96 -5.09 2.89
N SER A 319 18.82 -6.10 2.90
CA SER A 319 18.77 -7.18 1.92
C SER A 319 18.55 -8.53 2.58
N VAL A 320 17.56 -9.28 2.08
CA VAL A 320 17.24 -10.65 2.50
C VAL A 320 17.32 -11.55 1.28
N PHE A 321 18.31 -12.42 1.25
CA PHE A 321 18.44 -13.43 0.20
C PHE A 321 18.12 -14.82 0.73
N ASN A 322 17.44 -15.58 -0.12
CA ASN A 322 17.18 -16.98 0.12
C ASN A 322 17.53 -17.84 -1.10
N PRO A 323 18.19 -18.98 -0.88
CA PRO A 323 18.26 -20.04 -1.89
C PRO A 323 16.86 -20.54 -2.22
N GLY A 324 16.59 -20.82 -3.49
CA GLY A 324 15.25 -21.25 -3.86
C GLY A 324 14.91 -21.14 -5.34
N PRO A 325 13.64 -21.38 -5.69
CA PRO A 325 13.16 -21.14 -7.04
C PRO A 325 13.18 -19.64 -7.32
N GLU A 326 13.55 -19.31 -8.53
CA GLU A 326 13.44 -17.96 -9.06
C GLU A 326 11.98 -17.52 -9.17
N ILE A 327 11.78 -16.21 -9.11
CA ILE A 327 10.47 -15.60 -9.40
C ILE A 327 10.37 -15.43 -10.91
N PRO A 328 9.45 -16.11 -11.60
CA PRO A 328 9.30 -15.98 -13.05
C PRO A 328 8.81 -14.59 -13.42
N GLU A 329 9.19 -14.11 -14.61
CA GLU A 329 8.81 -12.80 -15.14
C GLU A 329 7.28 -12.56 -15.11
N GLU A 330 6.48 -13.58 -15.41
CA GLU A 330 5.02 -13.48 -15.40
C GLU A 330 4.41 -13.24 -14.00
N ALA A 331 5.19 -13.46 -12.94
CA ALA A 331 4.80 -13.27 -11.55
C ALA A 331 5.29 -11.94 -10.97
N LYS A 332 6.15 -11.17 -11.66
CA LYS A 332 6.79 -9.96 -11.12
C LYS A 332 5.82 -9.01 -10.43
N ASP A 333 4.76 -8.63 -11.14
CA ASP A 333 3.78 -7.68 -10.61
C ASP A 333 2.77 -8.34 -9.66
N LYS A 334 2.68 -9.68 -9.70
CA LYS A 334 1.68 -10.46 -8.96
C LYS A 334 2.13 -10.86 -7.57
N ILE A 335 3.44 -10.97 -7.30
CA ILE A 335 3.93 -11.42 -5.98
C ILE A 335 3.52 -10.50 -4.83
N TYR A 336 3.29 -9.22 -5.13
CA TYR A 336 2.81 -8.23 -4.17
C TYR A 336 1.29 -8.08 -4.17
N THR A 337 0.59 -8.77 -5.07
CA THR A 337 -0.86 -8.74 -5.12
C THR A 337 -1.43 -9.52 -3.96
N LEU A 338 -2.43 -8.91 -3.34
CA LEU A 338 -3.18 -9.50 -2.25
C LEU A 338 -3.71 -10.90 -2.60
N GLY A 339 -3.44 -11.88 -1.73
CA GLY A 339 -3.92 -13.26 -1.88
C GLY A 339 -3.06 -14.12 -2.81
N TYR A 340 -2.06 -13.56 -3.49
CA TYR A 340 -1.15 -14.32 -4.33
C TYR A 340 -0.18 -15.16 -3.48
N SER A 341 -0.11 -16.46 -3.76
CA SER A 341 0.79 -17.38 -3.07
C SER A 341 1.13 -18.58 -3.95
N THR A 342 2.42 -18.90 -4.04
CA THR A 342 2.90 -20.15 -4.67
C THR A 342 3.07 -21.28 -3.64
N LYS A 343 2.82 -21.02 -2.35
CA LYS A 343 2.90 -22.01 -1.27
C LYS A 343 1.64 -22.89 -1.28
N ARG A 344 1.68 -23.99 -2.04
CA ARG A 344 0.67 -25.05 -1.99
C ARG A 344 1.17 -26.20 -1.09
N SER A 345 0.70 -26.27 0.15
CA SER A 345 0.91 -27.45 1.01
C SER A 345 -0.42 -28.18 1.24
N LYS A 346 -0.35 -29.49 1.55
CA LYS A 346 -1.52 -30.30 1.91
C LYS A 346 -2.14 -29.73 3.20
N GLY A 347 -3.23 -28.98 3.08
CA GLY A 347 -4.03 -28.47 4.21
C GLY A 347 -3.87 -26.98 4.53
N HIS A 348 -2.79 -26.33 4.09
CA HIS A 348 -2.59 -24.88 4.27
C HIS A 348 -2.20 -24.23 2.94
N HIS A 349 -3.16 -23.53 2.31
CA HIS A 349 -2.82 -22.51 1.33
C HIS A 349 -2.16 -21.36 2.09
N GLY A 350 -0.96 -20.93 1.70
CA GLY A 350 -0.40 -19.68 2.22
C GLY A 350 -1.40 -18.56 1.94
N LYS A 351 -1.75 -17.74 2.94
CA LYS A 351 -2.82 -16.72 2.84
C LYS A 351 -2.54 -15.65 1.78
N GLY A 352 -1.31 -15.54 1.27
CA GLY A 352 -0.92 -14.57 0.25
C GLY A 352 -0.95 -13.11 0.73
N LEU A 353 -0.86 -12.90 2.04
CA LEU A 353 -0.93 -11.56 2.65
C LEU A 353 0.46 -10.97 2.94
N GLY A 354 1.49 -11.79 3.14
CA GLY A 354 2.78 -11.35 3.67
C GLY A 354 3.49 -10.31 2.80
N LEU A 355 3.76 -10.63 1.52
CA LEU A 355 4.44 -9.68 0.62
C LEU A 355 3.58 -8.44 0.29
N TYR A 356 2.25 -8.57 0.34
CA TYR A 356 1.35 -7.42 0.24
C TYR A 356 1.56 -6.45 1.40
N PHE A 357 1.56 -6.95 2.65
CA PHE A 357 1.85 -6.12 3.83
C PHE A 357 3.24 -5.49 3.75
N VAL A 358 4.25 -6.25 3.32
CA VAL A 358 5.59 -5.71 3.13
C VAL A 358 5.56 -4.52 2.17
N LYS A 359 4.95 -4.65 0.99
CA LYS A 359 4.87 -3.56 0.02
C LYS A 359 4.13 -2.35 0.56
N GLU A 360 2.96 -2.54 1.18
CA GLU A 360 2.16 -1.43 1.71
C GLU A 360 2.85 -0.70 2.86
N ILE A 361 3.53 -1.42 3.75
CA ILE A 361 4.30 -0.82 4.84
C ILE A 361 5.46 -0.01 4.27
N ILE A 362 6.27 -0.61 3.41
CA ILE A 362 7.43 0.06 2.80
C ILE A 362 7.01 1.31 2.02
N LYS A 363 5.92 1.23 1.28
CA LYS A 363 5.33 2.38 0.60
C LYS A 363 4.89 3.48 1.57
N GLY A 364 4.30 3.12 2.71
CA GLY A 364 3.92 4.08 3.77
C GLY A 364 5.13 4.75 4.44
N TYR A 365 6.27 4.07 4.45
CA TYR A 365 7.57 4.62 4.86
C TYR A 365 8.27 5.39 3.71
N GLU A 366 7.58 5.67 2.60
CA GLU A 366 8.13 6.27 1.37
C GLU A 366 9.41 5.57 0.88
N GLY A 367 9.50 4.27 1.17
CA GLY A 367 10.61 3.44 0.75
C GLY A 367 10.29 2.64 -0.51
N GLU A 368 11.30 1.94 -0.99
CA GLU A 368 11.23 1.07 -2.14
C GLU A 368 11.50 -0.38 -1.74
N ILE A 369 10.72 -1.29 -2.31
CA ILE A 369 10.99 -2.72 -2.26
C ILE A 369 11.26 -3.22 -3.67
N ASN A 370 12.44 -3.81 -3.83
CA ASN A 370 12.87 -4.45 -5.06
C ASN A 370 13.23 -5.90 -4.79
N TYR A 371 13.28 -6.69 -5.85
CA TYR A 371 13.85 -8.02 -5.79
C TYR A 371 14.59 -8.34 -7.08
N HIS A 372 15.55 -9.26 -7.02
CA HIS A 372 16.18 -9.81 -8.20
C HIS A 372 16.45 -11.30 -8.03
N ASN A 373 16.41 -12.03 -9.15
CA ASN A 373 16.85 -13.41 -9.19
C ASN A 373 18.38 -13.41 -9.27
N VAL A 374 18.99 -14.23 -8.42
CA VAL A 374 20.44 -14.44 -8.37
C VAL A 374 20.71 -15.77 -9.03
N HIS A 375 21.65 -15.80 -9.97
CA HIS A 375 21.98 -17.00 -10.72
C HIS A 375 23.39 -17.48 -10.37
N SER A 376 23.58 -18.79 -10.26
CA SER A 376 24.92 -19.38 -10.21
C SER A 376 25.66 -19.15 -11.52
N VAL A 377 26.89 -18.63 -11.44
CA VAL A 377 27.72 -18.32 -12.62
C VAL A 377 28.83 -19.36 -12.77
N SER A 378 29.02 -19.86 -13.99
CA SER A 378 30.18 -20.69 -14.35
C SER A 378 31.47 -19.90 -14.26
N ASN A 379 32.51 -20.48 -13.66
CA ASN A 379 33.76 -19.79 -13.39
C ASN A 379 34.95 -20.76 -13.45
N THR A 380 36.16 -20.23 -13.58
CA THR A 380 37.40 -20.99 -13.51
C THR A 380 38.19 -20.53 -12.28
N TYR A 381 38.40 -21.45 -11.35
CA TYR A 381 39.19 -21.24 -10.15
C TYR A 381 40.58 -21.86 -10.31
N ILE A 382 41.61 -21.12 -9.90
CA ILE A 382 42.99 -21.62 -9.84
C ILE A 382 43.31 -21.83 -8.37
N ILE A 383 43.48 -23.09 -7.96
CA ILE A 383 43.87 -23.46 -6.61
C ILE A 383 45.37 -23.74 -6.62
N ARG A 384 46.11 -22.96 -5.86
CA ARG A 384 47.56 -23.10 -5.70
C ARG A 384 47.85 -23.56 -4.28
N VAL A 385 48.47 -24.72 -4.15
CA VAL A 385 48.71 -25.39 -2.87
C VAL A 385 50.20 -25.42 -2.58
N GLU A 386 50.61 -24.78 -1.49
CA GLU A 386 51.99 -24.81 -1.03
C GLU A 386 52.20 -26.00 -0.10
N CYS A 387 53.07 -26.93 -0.51
CA CYS A 387 53.41 -28.12 0.27
C CYS A 387 54.58 -27.87 1.24
N GLU A 388 54.70 -28.70 2.29
CA GLU A 388 55.81 -28.58 3.25
C GLU A 388 57.16 -28.96 2.63
N SER A 389 57.19 -30.05 1.84
CA SER A 389 58.42 -30.63 1.29
C SER A 389 58.45 -30.63 -0.25
N LYS A 390 57.29 -30.66 -0.90
CA LYS A 390 57.14 -30.70 -2.37
C LYS A 390 57.03 -29.30 -3.01
N PRO A 391 57.32 -29.17 -4.32
CA PRO A 391 57.03 -27.95 -5.05
C PRO A 391 55.52 -27.68 -5.06
N VAL A 392 55.16 -26.41 -5.20
CA VAL A 392 53.78 -25.92 -5.27
C VAL A 392 52.99 -26.69 -6.32
N VAL A 393 51.81 -27.17 -5.94
CA VAL A 393 50.84 -27.84 -6.81
C VAL A 393 49.79 -26.82 -7.26
N ASN A 394 49.49 -26.78 -8.56
CA ASN A 394 48.42 -25.93 -9.10
C ASN A 394 47.34 -26.81 -9.71
N GLU A 395 46.11 -26.59 -9.29
CA GLU A 395 44.91 -27.23 -9.82
C GLU A 395 44.03 -26.17 -10.47
N ILE A 396 43.53 -26.44 -11.67
CA ILE A 396 42.59 -25.57 -12.37
C ILE A 396 41.22 -26.26 -12.33
N ILE A 397 40.24 -25.56 -11.77
CA ILE A 397 38.88 -26.07 -11.62
C ILE A 397 37.95 -25.22 -12.46
N GLU A 398 37.39 -25.82 -13.51
CA GLU A 398 36.33 -25.22 -14.30
C GLU A 398 34.98 -25.63 -13.74
N THR A 399 34.08 -24.67 -13.54
CA THR A 399 32.69 -24.93 -13.14
C THR A 399 31.74 -24.63 -14.29
N ALA A 400 30.71 -25.45 -14.44
CA ALA A 400 29.71 -25.31 -15.48
C ALA A 400 28.32 -25.69 -14.95
N LEU A 401 27.29 -25.08 -15.53
CA LEU A 401 25.89 -25.44 -15.27
C LEU A 401 25.55 -26.74 -16.01
N ASN A 402 24.84 -27.64 -15.33
CA ASN A 402 24.25 -28.83 -15.97
C ASN A 402 22.86 -28.52 -16.58
N ASP A 403 22.24 -29.52 -17.19
CA ASP A 403 20.88 -29.41 -17.78
C ASP A 403 19.78 -29.04 -16.78
N LEU A 404 20.06 -29.12 -15.48
CA LEU A 404 19.15 -28.75 -14.38
C LEU A 404 19.54 -27.42 -13.73
N GLU A 405 20.39 -26.62 -14.40
CA GLU A 405 20.89 -25.31 -13.95
C GLU A 405 21.63 -25.37 -12.60
N LYS A 406 22.16 -26.53 -12.25
CA LYS A 406 23.01 -26.69 -11.06
C LYS A 406 24.47 -26.55 -11.43
N ILE A 407 25.20 -25.77 -10.64
CA ILE A 407 26.65 -25.63 -10.79
C ILE A 407 27.35 -26.94 -10.41
N LYS A 408 28.27 -27.37 -11.28
CA LYS A 408 29.06 -28.60 -11.15
C LYS A 408 30.49 -28.32 -11.59
N VAL A 409 31.42 -29.18 -11.18
CA VAL A 409 32.80 -29.15 -11.69
C VAL A 409 32.85 -29.87 -13.03
N ARG A 410 33.50 -29.24 -14.02
CA ARG A 410 33.82 -29.85 -15.31
C ARG A 410 35.16 -30.56 -15.19
N GLN A 411 35.16 -31.85 -15.49
CA GLN A 411 36.37 -32.67 -15.58
C GLN A 411 37.00 -32.57 -16.98
N ASP A 412 38.26 -32.97 -17.11
CA ASP A 412 39.01 -32.95 -18.37
C ASP A 412 38.36 -33.79 -19.49
N ASP A 413 37.59 -34.81 -19.12
CA ASP A 413 36.84 -35.66 -20.04
C ASP A 413 35.50 -35.03 -20.51
N GLY A 414 35.19 -33.83 -20.02
CA GLY A 414 33.95 -33.10 -20.28
C GLY A 414 32.76 -33.52 -19.40
N SER A 415 32.93 -34.48 -18.49
CA SER A 415 31.88 -34.87 -17.55
C SER A 415 31.69 -33.84 -16.44
N LEU A 416 30.49 -33.80 -15.86
CA LEU A 416 30.13 -32.89 -14.77
C LEU A 416 30.01 -33.65 -13.45
N THR A 417 30.82 -33.28 -12.46
CA THR A 417 30.85 -33.90 -11.12
C THR A 417 30.47 -32.92 -10.02
N ASP A 418 30.04 -33.46 -8.87
CA ASP A 418 29.61 -32.67 -7.71
C ASP A 418 30.78 -32.02 -6.97
N GLU A 419 31.96 -32.64 -7.07
CA GLU A 419 33.19 -32.20 -6.43
C GLU A 419 34.39 -32.53 -7.34
N SER A 420 35.49 -31.83 -7.12
CA SER A 420 36.82 -32.23 -7.60
C SER A 420 37.68 -32.55 -6.40
N VAL A 421 38.30 -33.72 -6.42
CA VAL A 421 39.14 -34.22 -5.32
C VAL A 421 40.57 -34.34 -5.83
N CYS A 422 41.48 -33.63 -5.18
CA CYS A 422 42.91 -33.73 -5.40
C CYS A 422 43.58 -34.38 -4.19
N LEU A 423 44.36 -35.43 -4.43
CA LEU A 423 45.14 -36.11 -3.40
C LEU A 423 46.61 -35.70 -3.51
N ILE A 424 47.12 -35.06 -2.47
CA ILE A 424 48.50 -34.60 -2.37
C ILE A 424 49.22 -35.51 -1.38
N GLU A 425 50.24 -36.25 -1.82
CA GLU A 425 51.09 -37.07 -0.95
C GLU A 425 52.12 -36.21 -0.17
N ASP A 426 51.66 -35.15 0.50
CA ASP A 426 52.45 -34.29 1.38
C ASP A 426 51.49 -33.51 2.31
N ARG A 427 52.05 -32.90 3.34
CA ARG A 427 51.34 -31.90 4.15
C ARG A 427 51.41 -30.54 3.46
N ILE A 428 50.40 -29.71 3.70
CA ILE A 428 50.29 -28.39 3.06
C ILE A 428 50.45 -27.28 4.10
N LYS A 429 51.09 -26.20 3.69
CA LYS A 429 51.27 -24.98 4.48
C LYS A 429 50.16 -23.98 4.23
N SER A 430 49.81 -23.78 2.96
CA SER A 430 48.83 -22.78 2.55
C SER A 430 48.07 -23.22 1.29
N ILE A 431 46.86 -22.70 1.15
CA ILE A 431 46.04 -22.80 -0.06
C ILE A 431 45.73 -21.39 -0.53
N GLU A 432 46.04 -21.10 -1.79
CA GLU A 432 45.64 -19.89 -2.48
C GLU A 432 44.54 -20.24 -3.48
N VAL A 433 43.42 -19.51 -3.46
CA VAL A 433 42.34 -19.67 -4.43
C VAL A 433 42.19 -18.37 -5.20
N SER A 434 42.34 -18.44 -6.52
CA SER A 434 42.17 -17.30 -7.42
C SER A 434 41.01 -17.51 -8.36
N ASP A 435 40.16 -16.50 -8.48
CA ASP A 435 39.04 -16.45 -9.42
C ASP A 435 39.48 -15.70 -10.70
N GLN A 436 39.27 -16.30 -11.88
CA GLN A 436 39.60 -15.66 -13.16
C GLN A 436 38.66 -14.51 -13.54
N ILE A 437 37.37 -14.58 -13.19
CA ILE A 437 36.37 -13.55 -13.48
C ILE A 437 36.56 -12.37 -12.53
N GLY A 438 36.61 -12.65 -11.22
CA GLY A 438 36.71 -11.62 -10.19
C GLY A 438 38.11 -11.03 -9.99
N LYS A 439 39.17 -11.71 -10.48
CA LYS A 439 40.58 -11.39 -10.22
C LYS A 439 40.92 -11.23 -8.73
N ASN A 440 40.19 -11.94 -7.88
CA ASN A 440 40.42 -11.96 -6.44
C ASN A 440 41.22 -13.20 -6.08
N THR A 441 42.23 -13.04 -5.23
CA THR A 441 43.06 -14.12 -4.69
C THR A 441 42.92 -14.15 -3.19
N GLN A 442 42.55 -15.31 -2.66
CA GLN A 442 42.40 -15.56 -1.23
C GLN A 442 43.45 -16.55 -0.77
N VAL A 443 44.11 -16.27 0.35
CA VAL A 443 45.18 -17.11 0.91
C VAL A 443 44.74 -17.64 2.26
N PHE A 444 44.85 -18.95 2.45
CA PHE A 444 44.53 -19.66 3.68
C PHE A 444 45.78 -20.37 4.19
N ASP A 445 46.38 -19.85 5.24
CA ASP A 445 47.62 -20.34 5.88
C ASP A 445 47.37 -20.98 7.25
N ASN A 446 46.28 -20.62 7.93
CA ASN A 446 45.93 -21.14 9.25
C ASN A 446 45.04 -22.40 9.18
N LEU A 447 45.58 -23.48 8.61
CA LEU A 447 44.86 -24.75 8.44
C LEU A 447 45.05 -25.66 9.67
N ASP A 448 44.00 -26.38 10.06
CA ASP A 448 44.09 -27.38 11.13
C ASP A 448 44.96 -28.55 10.66
N GLN A 449 46.15 -28.64 11.25
CA GLN A 449 47.17 -29.62 10.92
C GLN A 449 46.81 -31.05 11.37
N GLY A 450 45.78 -31.23 12.20
CA GLY A 450 45.39 -32.52 12.79
C GLY A 450 43.98 -33.00 12.45
N GLY A 451 43.28 -32.37 11.50
CA GLY A 451 41.87 -32.66 11.26
C GLY A 451 41.30 -32.20 9.93
N LYS A 452 39.96 -32.18 9.86
CA LYS A 452 39.21 -31.71 8.71
C LYS A 452 38.98 -30.19 8.83
N SER A 453 39.60 -29.42 7.95
CA SER A 453 39.34 -27.99 7.77
C SER A 453 38.28 -27.77 6.68
N VAL A 454 37.44 -26.76 6.86
CA VAL A 454 36.36 -26.41 5.91
C VAL A 454 36.50 -24.91 5.61
N LEU A 455 36.78 -24.56 4.37
CA LEU A 455 36.98 -23.20 3.89
C LEU A 455 35.81 -22.80 2.98
N LEU A 456 35.21 -21.64 3.24
CA LEU A 456 34.16 -21.06 2.41
C LEU A 456 34.71 -19.84 1.67
N ASP A 457 34.15 -19.52 0.51
CA ASP A 457 34.48 -18.30 -0.24
C ASP A 457 34.28 -17.03 0.61
N PRO A 458 35.37 -16.33 1.02
CA PRO A 458 35.27 -15.13 1.84
C PRO A 458 34.93 -13.88 1.01
N THR A 459 35.13 -13.94 -0.32
CA THR A 459 34.82 -12.83 -1.24
C THR A 459 33.32 -12.58 -1.26
N HIS A 460 32.54 -13.66 -1.22
CA HIS A 460 31.09 -13.62 -1.13
C HIS A 460 30.63 -14.18 0.22
N ALA A 461 31.03 -13.50 1.29
CA ALA A 461 30.66 -13.89 2.65
C ALA A 461 29.14 -13.93 2.91
N ALA A 462 28.27 -13.31 2.10
CA ALA A 462 26.82 -13.56 2.22
C ALA A 462 26.41 -14.90 1.58
N ARG A 463 27.00 -15.21 0.43
CA ARG A 463 26.60 -16.29 -0.51
C ARG A 463 27.86 -16.96 -1.08
N PRO A 464 28.50 -17.89 -0.36
CA PRO A 464 29.76 -18.48 -0.83
C PRO A 464 29.55 -19.24 -2.13
N ALA A 465 30.36 -18.96 -3.14
CA ALA A 465 30.27 -19.64 -4.43
C ALA A 465 30.93 -21.03 -4.43
N TRP A 466 31.77 -21.32 -3.44
CA TRP A 466 32.49 -22.57 -3.33
C TRP A 466 32.84 -22.90 -1.87
N LEU A 467 33.15 -24.19 -1.69
CA LEU A 467 33.60 -24.79 -0.44
C LEU A 467 34.83 -25.66 -0.74
N ILE A 468 35.86 -25.55 0.09
CA ILE A 468 37.00 -26.46 0.08
C ILE A 468 37.04 -27.22 1.41
N GLU A 469 36.96 -28.54 1.33
CA GLU A 469 37.19 -29.43 2.45
C GLU A 469 38.63 -29.96 2.37
N VAL A 470 39.43 -29.67 3.39
CA VAL A 470 40.81 -30.14 3.50
C VAL A 470 40.88 -31.18 4.59
N ASN A 471 41.30 -32.39 4.25
CA ASN A 471 41.48 -33.48 5.20
C ASN A 471 42.96 -33.87 5.24
N MET A 472 43.65 -33.47 6.31
CA MET A 472 45.08 -33.76 6.48
C MET A 472 45.30 -35.05 7.26
N SER A 473 46.08 -35.96 6.69
CA SER A 473 46.62 -37.14 7.34
C SER A 473 48.12 -36.98 7.62
N LEU A 474 48.74 -37.96 8.29
CA LEU A 474 50.17 -37.94 8.62
C LEU A 474 51.08 -37.87 7.38
N THR A 475 50.63 -38.38 6.23
CA THR A 475 51.46 -38.56 5.02
C THR A 475 50.80 -38.05 3.73
N SER A 476 49.57 -37.59 3.80
CA SER A 476 48.82 -37.11 2.63
C SER A 476 47.74 -36.11 3.02
N THR A 477 47.38 -35.25 2.09
CA THR A 477 46.30 -34.28 2.22
C THR A 477 45.31 -34.50 1.09
N GLU A 478 44.04 -34.67 1.44
CA GLU A 478 42.94 -34.71 0.48
C GLU A 478 42.26 -33.34 0.45
N ILE A 479 42.15 -32.75 -0.73
CA ILE A 479 41.48 -31.46 -0.95
C ILE A 479 40.27 -31.73 -1.85
N SER A 480 39.07 -31.50 -1.33
CA SER A 480 37.82 -31.59 -2.09
C SER A 480 37.27 -30.18 -2.31
N PHE A 481 37.19 -29.77 -3.57
CA PHE A 481 36.53 -28.53 -3.99
C PHE A 481 35.09 -28.83 -4.42
N LYS A 482 34.14 -28.08 -3.85
CA LYS A 482 32.71 -28.16 -4.13
C LYS A 482 32.18 -26.80 -4.54
N PRO A 483 31.70 -26.60 -5.77
CA PRO A 483 30.96 -25.40 -6.11
C PRO A 483 29.62 -25.41 -5.36
N LEU A 484 29.22 -24.26 -4.84
CA LEU A 484 27.97 -24.08 -4.12
C LEU A 484 26.97 -23.37 -5.02
N ASP A 485 25.71 -23.83 -4.97
CA ASP A 485 24.63 -23.21 -5.72
C ASP A 485 24.18 -21.93 -5.02
N THR A 486 24.46 -20.79 -5.65
CA THR A 486 24.07 -19.46 -5.18
C THR A 486 22.73 -19.01 -5.78
N THR A 487 22.05 -19.89 -6.53
CA THR A 487 20.79 -19.55 -7.18
C THR A 487 19.69 -19.30 -6.15
N GLY A 488 18.98 -18.18 -6.31
CA GLY A 488 17.93 -17.80 -5.38
C GLY A 488 17.34 -16.45 -5.68
N VAL A 489 16.73 -15.85 -4.67
CA VAL A 489 16.07 -14.56 -4.76
C VAL A 489 16.57 -13.66 -3.65
N GLU A 490 16.92 -12.43 -4.00
CA GLU A 490 17.27 -11.38 -3.05
C GLU A 490 16.22 -10.28 -3.08
N PHE A 491 15.61 -10.02 -1.93
CA PHE A 491 14.76 -8.86 -1.71
C PHE A 491 15.59 -7.74 -1.10
N THR A 492 15.45 -6.53 -1.64
CA THR A 492 16.14 -5.34 -1.17
C THR A 492 15.10 -4.28 -0.82
N LEU A 493 15.16 -3.77 0.41
CA LEU A 493 14.34 -2.68 0.91
C LEU A 493 15.24 -1.45 1.06
N ARG A 494 14.83 -0.32 0.48
CA ARG A 494 15.50 0.96 0.64
C ARG A 494 14.53 1.90 1.34
N ILE A 495 14.86 2.33 2.55
CA ILE A 495 13.95 3.14 3.36
C ILE A 495 14.73 4.35 3.92
N PRO A 496 14.19 5.58 3.76
CA PRO A 496 14.81 6.80 4.28
C PRO A 496 14.96 6.79 5.80
N THR A 497 16.14 7.20 6.27
CA THR A 497 16.41 7.35 7.72
C THR A 497 15.69 8.58 8.30
N ALA A 498 15.39 8.56 9.60
CA ALA A 498 14.81 9.69 10.31
C ALA A 498 15.68 10.95 10.16
N GLU A 499 17.01 10.80 10.24
CA GLU A 499 17.94 11.91 10.04
C GLU A 499 17.90 12.47 8.61
N SER A 500 17.70 11.61 7.60
CA SER A 500 17.60 12.05 6.21
C SER A 500 16.33 12.83 5.90
N ARG A 501 15.22 12.48 6.56
CA ARG A 501 13.94 13.18 6.43
C ARG A 501 14.01 14.60 6.96
N LEU A 502 14.86 14.81 7.98
CA LEU A 502 15.11 16.14 8.53
C LEU A 502 15.83 17.09 7.56
N ASP A 503 16.51 16.57 6.55
CA ASP A 503 17.33 17.35 5.63
C ASP A 503 16.45 18.16 4.66
N SER A 504 16.66 19.47 4.62
CA SER A 504 15.95 20.40 3.72
C SER A 504 16.03 20.04 2.24
N GLU A 505 17.05 19.29 1.80
CA GLU A 505 17.19 18.83 0.41
C GLU A 505 16.39 17.55 0.09
N TYR A 506 15.84 16.86 1.10
CA TYR A 506 15.08 15.61 0.93
C TYR A 506 13.79 15.82 0.13
N HIS A 507 12.96 16.79 0.53
CA HIS A 507 11.71 17.10 -0.18
C HIS A 507 11.91 17.83 -1.52
N VAL A 508 13.13 18.26 -1.84
CA VAL A 508 13.44 18.94 -3.11
C VAL A 508 13.77 17.94 -4.22
N SER A 509 14.38 16.78 -3.87
CA SER A 509 14.72 15.74 -4.85
C SER A 509 13.49 15.03 -5.45
N ASP A 510 12.41 14.83 -4.67
CA ASP A 510 11.20 14.15 -5.16
C ASP A 510 10.44 14.96 -6.22
N GLN A 511 10.49 16.30 -6.15
CA GLN A 511 9.85 17.16 -7.16
C GLN A 511 10.57 17.15 -8.51
N GLN A 512 11.84 16.76 -8.58
CA GLN A 512 12.59 16.68 -9.84
C GLN A 512 12.49 15.30 -10.50
N GLY A 513 12.23 14.23 -9.74
CA GLY A 513 11.98 12.89 -10.27
C GLY A 513 10.67 12.78 -11.05
N GLU A 514 9.58 13.36 -10.54
CA GLU A 514 8.27 13.36 -11.22
C GLU A 514 8.24 14.18 -12.52
N LEU A 515 9.12 15.17 -12.67
CA LEU A 515 9.21 15.98 -13.91
C LEU A 515 10.05 15.32 -15.01
N ALA A 516 10.82 14.28 -14.70
CA ALA A 516 11.65 13.58 -15.68
C ALA A 516 10.89 12.45 -16.41
N GLU A 517 9.94 11.78 -15.76
CA GLU A 517 9.16 10.70 -16.39
C GLU A 517 8.12 11.18 -17.42
N ASP A 518 7.71 12.45 -17.39
CA ASP A 518 6.73 13.02 -18.33
C ASP A 518 7.35 13.57 -19.63
N THR A 519 8.65 13.34 -19.87
CA THR A 519 9.36 13.89 -21.06
C THR A 519 9.90 12.88 -22.07
N ASP A 520 9.74 11.57 -21.85
CA ASP A 520 9.99 10.54 -22.87
C ASP A 520 8.68 9.86 -23.28
N GLY A 521 7.93 10.55 -24.16
CA GLY A 521 6.75 10.05 -24.87
C GLY A 521 6.93 10.09 -26.38
#